data_AF-A0A428NPI7-F1
#
_entry.id   AF-A0A428NPI7-F1
#
_cell.length_a   1.000
_cell.length_b   1.000
_cell.length_c   1.000
_cell.angle_alpha   90.00
_cell.angle_beta   90.00
_cell.angle_gamma   90.00
#
_symmetry.space_group_name_H-M   'P 1'
#
loop_
_entity.id
_entity.type
_entity.pdbx_description
1 polymer ?
#
loop_
_entity_poly.entity_id
_entity_poly.type
_entity_poly.pdbx_seq_one_letter_code
_entity_poly.pdbx_strand_id
1 'polypeptide(L)'
;VNRNGSTERIIIDKVMQRAPCIAGRATTCWKAHPEGLPETPLVIKDSWQYPERDEEGELLREVTDKGVVNVSRYYHHETVLIHGADDDIRNNVRRGLDITQAANYRPERPMRRSNGASGTPREDRGRASASRKRSSSQIGAPLPSSKRSCSVSPAKAASIVPNRVHRRLIVRDYGMPIYKASSRSALLAAFERCIEGHESLHRAGLLHRDISINNLMINEDDDNPSWPAFVIDLDLAIKESREVASGAKAKTGTRAFMAIGALLGEQHSFMHDLESFFWVLFWICIHYNGPGEDRVVQEFDKWNYVDTGELANLKKGQVSHEGDFIKTVVENFTSYYQP
;
A
#
# COMPACT_ATOMS: atom_id res chain seq x y z
N VAL A 1 22.95 8.90 10.21
CA VAL A 1 22.28 7.82 10.95
C VAL A 1 23.26 7.19 11.92
N ASN A 2 22.80 6.73 13.09
CA ASN A 2 23.65 6.04 14.04
C ASN A 2 23.46 4.53 13.88
N ARG A 3 24.49 3.84 13.38
CA ARG A 3 24.44 2.42 13.03
C ARG A 3 25.75 1.74 13.43
N ASN A 4 25.64 0.53 13.99
CA ASN A 4 26.79 -0.27 14.44
C ASN A 4 27.76 0.47 15.38
N GLY A 5 27.25 1.35 16.24
CA GLY A 5 28.06 2.14 17.16
C GLY A 5 28.81 3.31 16.51
N SER A 6 28.53 3.62 15.24
CA SER A 6 29.15 4.74 14.50
C SER A 6 28.09 5.65 13.86
N THR A 7 28.45 6.91 13.63
CA THR A 7 27.61 7.84 12.89
C THR A 7 28.01 7.81 11.42
N GLU A 8 27.10 7.34 10.57
CA GLU A 8 27.24 7.35 9.12
C GLU A 8 26.50 8.55 8.52
N ARG A 9 27.11 9.28 7.59
CA ARG A 9 26.44 10.35 6.83
C ARG A 9 25.86 9.75 5.55
N ILE A 10 24.59 10.05 5.29
CA ILE A 10 23.87 9.60 4.10
C ILE A 10 23.59 10.82 3.24
N ILE A 11 24.01 10.79 1.98
CA ILE A 11 23.83 11.86 1.01
C ILE A 11 22.55 11.59 0.22
N ILE A 12 21.66 12.58 0.16
CA ILE A 12 20.42 12.49 -0.63
C ILE A 12 20.70 12.96 -2.05
N ASP A 13 20.45 12.09 -3.03
CA ASP A 13 20.69 12.37 -4.44
C ASP A 13 19.50 13.07 -5.09
N LYS A 14 18.32 12.47 -4.95
CA LYS A 14 17.09 12.97 -5.56
C LYS A 14 15.84 12.44 -4.88
N VAL A 15 14.75 13.19 -5.01
CA VAL A 15 13.41 12.71 -4.66
C VAL A 15 12.97 11.67 -5.70
N MET A 16 12.57 10.49 -5.25
CA MET A 16 12.02 9.43 -6.10
C MET A 16 10.50 9.54 -6.20
N GLN A 17 9.83 9.68 -5.05
CA GLN A 17 8.38 9.76 -4.98
C GLN A 17 7.95 10.63 -3.82
N ARG A 18 6.87 11.39 -4.03
CA ARG A 18 6.19 12.15 -2.99
C ARG A 18 4.69 11.93 -3.12
N ALA A 19 4.07 11.40 -2.07
CA ALA A 19 2.63 11.21 -1.98
C ALA A 19 2.06 12.18 -0.94
N PRO A 20 1.89 13.47 -1.27
CA PRO A 20 1.43 14.46 -0.31
C PRO A 20 -0.03 14.19 0.07
N CYS A 21 -0.34 14.20 1.37
CA CYS A 21 -1.72 14.18 1.85
C CYS A 21 -1.83 14.87 3.21
N ILE A 22 -3.02 15.42 3.49
CA ILE A 22 -3.35 16.00 4.79
C ILE A 22 -3.66 14.89 5.81
N ALA A 23 -4.42 13.89 5.38
CA ALA A 23 -4.79 12.73 6.18
C ALA A 23 -4.25 11.45 5.53
N GLY A 24 -3.18 10.89 6.10
CA GLY A 24 -2.56 9.65 5.63
C GLY A 24 -1.10 9.54 6.05
N ARG A 25 -0.30 8.80 5.28
CA ARG A 25 1.12 8.57 5.56
C ARG A 25 2.04 9.69 5.06
N ALA A 26 1.58 10.54 4.14
CA ALA A 26 2.39 11.57 3.48
C ALA A 26 3.80 11.07 3.07
N THR A 27 3.86 9.88 2.46
CA THR A 27 5.12 9.18 2.20
C THR A 27 6.00 9.94 1.22
N THR A 28 7.28 10.08 1.56
CA THR A 28 8.30 10.60 0.66
C THR A 28 9.47 9.62 0.60
N CYS A 29 9.93 9.32 -0.61
CA CYS A 29 11.06 8.44 -0.86
C CYS A 29 12.16 9.18 -1.62
N TRP A 30 13.42 8.93 -1.23
CA TRP A 30 14.60 9.52 -1.85
C TRP A 30 15.60 8.44 -2.23
N LYS A 31 16.29 8.65 -3.35
CA LYS A 31 17.53 7.92 -3.66
C LYS A 31 18.66 8.59 -2.87
N ALA A 32 19.50 7.78 -2.28
CA ALA A 32 20.61 8.24 -1.45
C ALA A 32 21.80 7.26 -1.56
N HIS A 33 22.93 7.63 -0.95
CA HIS A 33 24.10 6.78 -0.79
C HIS A 33 24.86 7.15 0.50
N PRO A 34 25.67 6.25 1.08
CA PRO A 34 26.60 6.59 2.16
C PRO A 34 27.69 7.55 1.69
N GLU A 35 28.08 8.52 2.52
CA GLU A 35 29.17 9.45 2.20
C GLU A 35 30.46 8.68 1.89
N GLY A 36 31.03 8.93 0.71
CA GLY A 36 32.23 8.25 0.22
C GLY A 36 31.99 6.94 -0.55
N LEU A 37 30.75 6.46 -0.66
CA LEU A 37 30.37 5.23 -1.38
C LEU A 37 29.19 5.46 -2.36
N PRO A 38 29.36 6.32 -3.39
CA PRO A 38 28.28 6.67 -4.33
C PRO A 38 27.72 5.49 -5.14
N GLU A 39 28.50 4.43 -5.30
CA GLU A 39 28.10 3.17 -5.95
C GLU A 39 27.21 2.27 -5.10
N THR A 40 27.02 2.59 -3.81
CA THR A 40 26.13 1.84 -2.92
C THR A 40 24.79 2.57 -2.81
N PRO A 41 23.78 2.22 -3.63
CA PRO A 41 22.50 2.88 -3.57
C PRO A 41 21.79 2.56 -2.25
N LEU A 42 21.03 3.54 -1.78
CA LEU A 42 20.09 3.43 -0.68
C LEU A 42 18.78 4.10 -1.07
N VAL A 43 17.69 3.65 -0.47
CA VAL A 43 16.41 4.33 -0.52
C VAL A 43 16.00 4.73 0.89
N ILE A 44 15.75 6.02 1.08
CA ILE A 44 15.18 6.57 2.31
C ILE A 44 13.67 6.69 2.08
N LYS A 45 12.86 6.18 3.00
CA LYS A 45 11.40 6.28 3.03
C LYS A 45 11.00 6.93 4.36
N ASP A 46 10.46 8.14 4.27
CA ASP A 46 9.85 8.83 5.41
C ASP A 46 8.33 8.71 5.32
N SER A 47 7.68 8.38 6.44
CA SER A 47 6.22 8.27 6.49
C SER A 47 5.64 8.49 7.89
N TRP A 48 4.39 8.95 7.93
CA TRP A 48 3.63 9.15 9.16
C TRP A 48 2.78 7.92 9.50
N GLN A 49 3.20 7.18 10.52
CA GLN A 49 2.63 5.91 10.90
C GLN A 49 1.87 5.98 12.23
N TYR A 50 0.90 5.08 12.40
CA TYR A 50 0.22 4.92 13.70
C TYR A 50 1.19 4.25 14.68
N PRO A 51 1.37 4.78 15.90
CA PRO A 51 2.31 4.20 16.86
C PRO A 51 1.89 2.80 17.34
N GLU A 52 0.63 2.42 17.17
CA GLU A 52 0.11 1.10 17.54
C GLU A 52 0.44 0.00 16.52
N ARG A 53 1.05 0.32 15.38
CA ARG A 53 1.44 -0.65 14.36
C ARG A 53 2.85 -1.17 14.58
N ASP A 54 3.08 -2.41 14.15
CA ASP A 54 4.43 -2.94 14.02
C ASP A 54 5.22 -2.04 13.04
N GLU A 55 6.49 -1.83 13.36
CA GLU A 55 7.36 -0.95 12.57
C GLU A 55 7.86 -1.71 11.33
N GLU A 56 7.68 -1.13 10.15
CA GLU A 56 8.16 -1.73 8.91
C GLU A 56 9.66 -2.04 8.94
N GLY A 57 10.46 -1.16 9.57
CA GLY A 57 11.90 -1.35 9.72
C GLY A 57 12.27 -2.55 10.59
N GLU A 58 11.47 -2.87 11.60
CA GLU A 58 11.65 -4.06 12.44
C GLU A 58 11.35 -5.34 11.65
N LEU A 59 10.26 -5.35 10.88
CA LEU A 59 9.92 -6.46 9.99
C LEU A 59 10.99 -6.69 8.92
N LEU A 60 11.47 -5.61 8.30
CA LEU A 60 12.54 -5.68 7.29
C LEU A 60 13.86 -6.18 7.87
N ARG A 61 14.21 -5.74 9.08
CA ARG A 61 15.40 -6.24 9.79
C ARG A 61 15.28 -7.75 10.04
N GLU A 62 14.14 -8.20 10.57
CA GLU A 62 13.89 -9.61 10.85
C GLU A 62 14.01 -10.49 9.60
N VAL A 63 13.41 -10.09 8.47
CA VAL A 63 13.48 -10.89 7.22
C VAL A 63 14.87 -10.88 6.61
N THR A 64 15.60 -9.77 6.74
CA THR A 64 16.99 -9.66 6.28
C THR A 64 17.89 -10.60 7.09
N ASP A 65 17.73 -10.62 8.42
CA ASP A 65 18.48 -11.49 9.32
C ASP A 65 18.16 -12.98 9.10
N LYS A 66 16.92 -13.28 8.70
CA LYS A 66 16.49 -14.64 8.29
C LYS A 66 16.98 -15.05 6.90
N GLY A 67 17.66 -14.17 6.15
CA GLY A 67 18.16 -14.47 4.81
C GLY A 67 17.08 -14.59 3.74
N VAL A 68 15.95 -13.89 3.90
CA VAL A 68 14.90 -13.82 2.87
C VAL A 68 15.46 -13.22 1.58
N VAL A 69 15.21 -13.87 0.45
CA VAL A 69 15.71 -13.46 -0.87
C VAL A 69 14.66 -12.63 -1.61
N ASN A 70 15.10 -11.82 -2.59
CA ASN A 70 14.23 -11.01 -3.46
C ASN A 70 13.17 -10.16 -2.70
N VAL A 71 13.51 -9.71 -1.50
CA VAL A 71 12.80 -8.70 -0.72
C VAL A 71 13.81 -7.62 -0.36
N SER A 72 13.37 -6.37 -0.29
CA SER A 72 14.25 -5.24 0.04
C SER A 72 15.04 -5.50 1.33
N ARG A 73 16.36 -5.33 1.27
CA ARG A 73 17.26 -5.59 2.39
C ARG A 73 17.35 -4.36 3.29
N TYR A 74 17.26 -4.64 4.58
CA TYR A 74 17.34 -3.64 5.63
C TYR A 74 18.70 -2.92 5.66
N TYR A 75 18.66 -1.59 5.88
CA TYR A 75 19.85 -0.81 6.20
C TYR A 75 19.76 -0.20 7.60
N HIS A 76 18.72 0.59 7.85
CA HIS A 76 18.48 1.30 9.11
C HIS A 76 17.03 1.72 9.23
N HIS A 77 16.52 1.90 10.45
CA HIS A 77 15.27 2.63 10.67
C HIS A 77 15.34 3.38 11.99
N GLU A 78 14.54 4.44 12.10
CA GLU A 78 14.43 5.24 13.31
C GLU A 78 13.07 5.96 13.37
N THR A 79 12.66 6.34 14.58
CA THR A 79 11.69 7.40 14.78
C THR A 79 12.42 8.73 14.68
N VAL A 80 11.95 9.63 13.81
CA VAL A 80 12.61 10.91 13.58
C VAL A 80 12.46 11.78 14.82
N LEU A 81 13.54 12.44 15.25
CA LEU A 81 13.53 13.35 16.39
C LEU A 81 13.62 14.81 15.93
N ILE A 82 12.78 15.67 16.48
CA ILE A 82 12.85 17.13 16.35
C ILE A 82 13.12 17.72 17.74
N HIS A 83 14.23 18.46 17.88
CA HIS A 83 14.68 19.03 19.15
C HIS A 83 14.78 18.01 20.31
N GLY A 84 15.19 16.77 20.00
CA GLY A 84 15.37 15.70 20.99
C GLY A 84 14.09 14.99 21.43
N ALA A 85 12.94 15.27 20.80
CA ALA A 85 11.68 14.58 21.02
C ALA A 85 11.16 13.95 19.74
N ASP A 86 10.38 12.87 19.87
CA ASP A 86 9.74 12.19 18.74
C ASP A 86 8.95 13.18 17.87
N ASP A 87 9.13 13.04 16.56
CA ASP A 87 8.38 13.82 15.61
C ASP A 87 6.96 13.24 15.44
N ASP A 88 6.02 13.79 16.21
CA ASP A 88 4.63 13.31 16.24
C ASP A 88 3.59 14.42 16.04
N ILE A 89 2.43 14.05 15.49
CA ILE A 89 1.36 15.00 15.13
C ILE A 89 0.70 15.64 16.36
N ARG A 90 0.65 14.94 17.50
CA ARG A 90 0.03 15.45 18.73
C ARG A 90 0.88 16.57 19.33
N ASN A 91 2.18 16.33 19.44
CA ASN A 91 3.12 17.18 20.16
C ASN A 91 3.79 18.23 19.27
N ASN A 92 3.85 18.06 17.95
CA ASN A 92 4.51 19.05 17.07
C ASN A 92 3.53 19.83 16.20
N VAL A 93 2.48 19.17 15.68
CA VAL A 93 1.52 19.83 14.77
C VAL A 93 0.31 20.39 15.53
N ARG A 94 -0.20 19.65 16.52
CA ARG A 94 -1.41 20.02 17.29
C ARG A 94 -1.11 20.56 18.68
N ARG A 95 0.15 20.89 18.99
CA ARG A 95 0.54 21.40 20.31
C ARG A 95 -0.31 22.62 20.67
N GLY A 96 -0.97 22.56 21.81
CA GLY A 96 -1.79 23.68 22.32
C GLY A 96 -3.15 23.87 21.61
N LEU A 97 -3.54 22.98 20.69
CA LEU A 97 -4.87 23.03 20.08
C LEU A 97 -5.88 22.26 20.93
N ASP A 98 -6.91 22.97 21.40
CA ASP A 98 -8.09 22.37 22.01
C ASP A 98 -9.11 21.97 20.92
N ILE A 99 -9.09 20.70 20.54
CA ILE A 99 -9.94 20.15 19.48
C ILE A 99 -11.43 20.24 19.86
N THR A 100 -11.76 20.35 21.14
CA THR A 100 -13.15 20.46 21.61
C THR A 100 -13.79 21.80 21.25
N GLN A 101 -12.99 22.83 20.97
CA GLN A 101 -13.45 24.15 20.54
C GLN A 101 -13.70 24.26 19.03
N ALA A 102 -13.38 23.22 18.25
CA ALA A 102 -13.59 23.26 16.81
C ALA A 102 -15.09 23.30 16.47
N ALA A 103 -15.50 24.17 15.54
CA ALA A 103 -16.91 24.32 15.13
C ALA A 103 -17.56 23.01 14.60
N ASN A 104 -16.72 22.08 14.12
CA ASN A 104 -17.15 20.77 13.60
C ASN A 104 -16.96 19.63 14.62
N TYR A 105 -16.56 19.93 15.87
CA TYR A 105 -16.39 18.93 16.91
C TYR A 105 -17.75 18.29 17.22
N ARG A 106 -17.82 16.97 17.04
CA ARG A 106 -19.01 16.18 17.39
C ARG A 106 -18.66 15.35 18.63
N PRO A 107 -19.19 15.70 19.82
CA PRO A 107 -19.04 14.84 20.99
C PRO A 107 -19.69 13.47 20.71
N GLU A 108 -19.14 12.41 21.32
CA GLU A 108 -19.68 11.05 21.14
C GLU A 108 -21.16 10.99 21.48
N ARG A 109 -21.96 10.35 20.60
CA ARG A 109 -23.27 9.86 21.01
C ARG A 109 -23.03 8.66 21.93
N PRO A 110 -23.60 8.64 23.16
CA PRO A 110 -23.52 7.46 24.01
C PRO A 110 -24.04 6.25 23.24
N MET A 111 -23.28 5.16 23.24
CA MET A 111 -23.75 3.87 22.74
C MET A 111 -25.07 3.54 23.45
N ARG A 112 -26.19 3.54 22.71
CA ARG A 112 -27.41 2.92 23.19
C ARG A 112 -27.11 1.43 23.37
N ARG A 113 -27.08 0.97 24.62
CA ARG A 113 -27.15 -0.45 24.94
C ARG A 113 -28.40 -1.01 24.27
N SER A 114 -28.22 -1.89 23.30
CA SER A 114 -29.31 -2.63 22.69
C SER A 114 -29.85 -3.63 23.70
N ASN A 115 -30.81 -3.21 24.52
CA ASN A 115 -31.73 -4.14 25.15
C ASN A 115 -32.69 -4.63 24.07
N GLY A 116 -32.73 -5.94 23.87
CA GLY A 116 -33.64 -6.56 22.92
C GLY A 116 -35.10 -6.30 23.29
N ALA A 117 -35.87 -5.83 22.32
CA ALA A 117 -37.30 -6.07 22.21
C ALA A 117 -37.73 -5.82 20.76
N SER A 118 -38.49 -6.78 20.23
CA SER A 118 -39.13 -6.87 18.93
C SER A 118 -39.99 -5.66 18.52
N GLY A 119 -40.04 -5.35 17.21
CA GLY A 119 -41.16 -4.57 16.65
C GLY A 119 -40.92 -3.90 15.29
N THR A 120 -41.38 -4.57 14.23
CA THR A 120 -41.95 -4.09 12.95
C THR A 120 -41.12 -3.30 11.90
N PRO A 121 -41.31 -3.60 10.59
CA PRO A 121 -40.53 -3.02 9.49
C PRO A 121 -41.16 -1.74 8.94
N ARG A 122 -40.34 -0.79 8.47
CA ARG A 122 -40.80 0.35 7.65
C ARG A 122 -39.87 0.65 6.48
N GLU A 123 -40.40 0.27 5.32
CA GLU A 123 -40.44 0.94 4.01
C GLU A 123 -39.22 1.69 3.46
N ASP A 124 -38.81 1.14 2.33
CA ASP A 124 -38.03 1.67 1.23
C ASP A 124 -38.55 3.02 0.69
N ARG A 125 -37.65 3.98 0.49
CA ARG A 125 -37.83 5.10 -0.46
C ARG A 125 -36.48 5.53 -1.01
N GLY A 126 -36.19 5.04 -2.21
CA GLY A 126 -35.12 5.56 -3.06
C GLY A 126 -35.33 7.02 -3.47
N ARG A 127 -34.21 7.67 -3.78
CA ARG A 127 -34.16 8.81 -4.71
C ARG A 127 -32.83 8.81 -5.44
N ALA A 128 -32.89 8.46 -6.72
CA ALA A 128 -31.86 8.75 -7.69
C ALA A 128 -31.84 10.26 -7.99
N SER A 129 -30.64 10.83 -8.14
CA SER A 129 -30.49 12.07 -8.89
C SER A 129 -29.18 12.08 -9.67
N ALA A 130 -29.39 12.10 -10.98
CA ALA A 130 -28.51 12.35 -12.12
C ALA A 130 -27.28 13.24 -11.91
N SER A 131 -26.23 12.83 -12.62
CA SER A 131 -25.01 13.53 -12.98
C SER A 131 -25.28 14.93 -13.58
N ARG A 132 -24.64 15.97 -13.02
CA ARG A 132 -24.39 17.25 -13.73
C ARG A 132 -22.95 17.68 -13.52
N LYS A 133 -22.33 18.10 -14.64
CA LYS A 133 -20.94 18.58 -14.76
C LYS A 133 -20.69 19.89 -14.00
N ARG A 134 -19.45 19.99 -13.52
CA ARG A 134 -18.67 21.03 -12.82
C ARG A 134 -19.13 22.49 -12.91
N SER A 135 -18.98 23.18 -11.76
CA SER A 135 -18.49 24.57 -11.66
C SER A 135 -17.47 24.66 -10.51
N SER A 136 -16.42 25.45 -10.72
CA SER A 136 -15.21 25.54 -9.91
C SER A 136 -15.33 26.64 -8.86
N SER A 137 -15.72 26.30 -7.62
CA SER A 137 -15.37 27.04 -6.38
C SER A 137 -16.20 26.56 -5.19
N GLN A 138 -15.91 25.40 -4.59
CA GLN A 138 -16.41 25.10 -3.24
C GLN A 138 -15.40 24.29 -2.42
N ILE A 139 -15.02 24.85 -1.27
CA ILE A 139 -14.11 24.30 -0.24
C ILE A 139 -14.77 23.15 0.55
N GLY A 140 -15.95 22.69 0.12
CA GLY A 140 -16.75 21.64 0.77
C GLY A 140 -16.89 20.34 -0.03
N ALA A 141 -16.03 20.08 -1.02
CA ALA A 141 -16.10 18.82 -1.76
C ALA A 141 -15.68 17.63 -0.86
N PRO A 142 -16.42 16.50 -0.89
CA PRO A 142 -15.91 15.27 -0.29
C PRO A 142 -14.61 14.90 -0.99
N LEU A 143 -13.57 14.62 -0.20
CA LEU A 143 -12.27 14.19 -0.70
C LEU A 143 -12.46 12.96 -1.61
N PRO A 144 -11.69 12.84 -2.71
CA PRO A 144 -11.69 11.61 -3.48
C PRO A 144 -11.41 10.43 -2.53
N SER A 145 -12.15 9.34 -2.69
CA SER A 145 -11.90 8.14 -1.90
C SER A 145 -10.45 7.74 -2.11
N SER A 146 -9.71 7.60 -1.01
CA SER A 146 -8.33 7.16 -1.06
C SER A 146 -8.26 5.82 -1.79
N LYS A 147 -7.31 5.67 -2.73
CA LYS A 147 -6.97 4.40 -3.39
C LYS A 147 -6.59 3.29 -2.39
N ARG A 148 -6.31 3.67 -1.14
CA ARG A 148 -6.07 2.79 -0.02
C ARG A 148 -7.23 2.87 0.98
N SER A 149 -7.78 1.72 1.37
CA SER A 149 -8.74 1.62 2.46
C SER A 149 -8.20 2.27 3.73
N CYS A 150 -8.94 3.20 4.33
CA CYS A 150 -8.58 3.82 5.60
C CYS A 150 -8.44 2.75 6.67
N SER A 151 -7.21 2.51 7.11
CA SER A 151 -6.90 1.51 8.13
C SER A 151 -7.18 2.07 9.51
N VAL A 152 -8.45 2.17 9.88
CA VAL A 152 -8.82 2.42 11.27
C VAL A 152 -8.85 1.05 11.96
N SER A 153 -7.93 0.81 12.89
CA SER A 153 -8.03 -0.33 13.79
C SER A 153 -9.25 -0.11 14.69
N PRO A 154 -10.28 -0.98 14.69
CA PRO A 154 -11.35 -0.94 15.67
C PRO A 154 -10.84 -1.65 16.92
N ALA A 155 -9.93 -1.01 17.66
CA ALA A 155 -9.49 -1.48 18.96
C ALA A 155 -9.86 -0.44 20.02
N LYS A 156 -10.89 -0.77 20.79
CA LYS A 156 -11.35 -0.14 22.05
C LYS A 156 -11.65 1.38 22.02
N ALA A 157 -12.91 1.69 22.31
CA ALA A 157 -13.46 3.03 22.51
C ALA A 157 -12.63 3.87 23.50
N ALA A 158 -12.16 5.05 23.05
CA ALA A 158 -11.88 6.22 23.88
C ALA A 158 -11.72 7.45 22.97
N SER A 159 -12.14 8.60 23.48
CA SER A 159 -12.13 9.96 22.93
C SER A 159 -10.75 10.53 22.49
N ILE A 160 -9.76 9.70 22.16
CA ILE A 160 -8.41 10.13 21.84
C ILE A 160 -8.29 10.37 20.33
N VAL A 161 -8.03 11.61 19.94
CA VAL A 161 -7.76 11.93 18.54
C VAL A 161 -6.49 11.17 18.10
N PRO A 162 -6.53 10.42 16.98
CA PRO A 162 -5.42 9.54 16.60
C PRO A 162 -4.09 10.27 16.52
N ASN A 163 -3.00 9.63 16.94
CA ASN A 163 -1.65 10.15 16.75
C ASN A 163 -0.97 9.47 15.56
N ARG A 164 0.02 10.16 14.99
CA ARG A 164 0.96 9.57 14.03
C ARG A 164 2.35 10.05 14.38
N VAL A 165 3.31 9.16 14.21
CA VAL A 165 4.73 9.39 14.45
C VAL A 165 5.45 9.29 13.10
N HIS A 166 6.41 10.18 12.88
CA HIS A 166 7.25 10.20 11.71
C HIS A 166 8.34 9.14 11.82
N ARG A 167 8.26 8.14 10.94
CA ARG A 167 9.22 7.04 10.84
C ARG A 167 10.08 7.21 9.60
N ARG A 168 11.37 6.95 9.76
CA ARG A 168 12.34 6.84 8.68
C ARG A 168 12.80 5.40 8.54
N LEU A 169 12.72 4.89 7.32
CA LEU A 169 13.27 3.61 6.92
C LEU A 169 14.32 3.84 5.83
N ILE A 170 15.46 3.16 5.94
CA ILE A 170 16.50 3.12 4.92
C ILE A 170 16.69 1.67 4.51
N VAL A 171 16.63 1.41 3.21
CA VAL A 171 16.85 0.10 2.59
C VAL A 171 17.97 0.15 1.57
N ARG A 172 18.57 -1.02 1.30
CA ARG A 172 19.71 -1.16 0.39
C ARG A 172 19.30 -1.25 -1.07
N ASP A 173 18.17 -1.88 -1.35
CA ASP A 173 17.80 -2.20 -2.71
C ASP A 173 17.10 -1.03 -3.39
N TYR A 174 17.61 -0.67 -4.57
CA TYR A 174 17.09 0.36 -5.44
C TYR A 174 16.75 -0.26 -6.81
N GLY A 175 15.57 0.06 -7.31
CA GLY A 175 15.10 -0.39 -8.61
C GLY A 175 13.98 0.52 -9.14
N MET A 176 13.40 0.14 -10.25
CA MET A 176 12.25 0.79 -10.87
C MET A 176 10.99 -0.05 -10.66
N PRO A 177 9.79 0.55 -10.62
CA PRO A 177 8.56 -0.23 -10.59
C PRO A 177 8.46 -1.20 -11.77
N ILE A 178 7.95 -2.41 -11.52
CA ILE A 178 7.96 -3.53 -12.47
C ILE A 178 7.34 -3.21 -13.84
N TYR A 179 6.34 -2.33 -13.89
CA TYR A 179 5.68 -1.91 -15.13
C TYR A 179 6.58 -1.07 -16.06
N LYS A 180 7.79 -0.71 -15.61
CA LYS A 180 8.81 -0.03 -16.41
C LYS A 180 9.86 -0.96 -17.00
N ALA A 181 9.71 -2.28 -16.84
CA ALA A 181 10.63 -3.26 -17.40
C ALA A 181 10.85 -3.03 -18.90
N SER A 182 12.11 -3.13 -19.35
CA SER A 182 12.52 -2.80 -20.72
C SER A 182 11.87 -3.67 -21.80
N SER A 183 11.51 -4.91 -21.44
CA SER A 183 10.97 -5.91 -22.36
C SER A 183 9.92 -6.81 -21.70
N ARG A 184 9.11 -7.52 -22.50
CA ARG A 184 8.20 -8.57 -22.00
C ARG A 184 8.95 -9.68 -21.26
N SER A 185 10.13 -10.07 -21.77
CA SER A 185 10.97 -11.07 -21.14
C SER A 185 11.52 -10.60 -19.79
N ALA A 186 11.97 -9.34 -19.71
CA ALA A 186 12.41 -8.74 -18.45
C ALA A 186 11.26 -8.64 -17.44
N LEU A 187 10.05 -8.28 -17.89
CA LEU A 187 8.85 -8.27 -17.06
C LEU A 187 8.57 -9.65 -16.46
N LEU A 188 8.54 -10.70 -17.28
CA LEU A 188 8.26 -12.07 -16.81
C LEU A 188 9.35 -12.60 -15.88
N ALA A 189 10.62 -12.35 -16.18
CA ALA A 189 11.74 -12.70 -15.30
C ALA A 189 11.64 -11.97 -13.95
N ALA A 190 11.23 -10.70 -13.94
CA ALA A 190 11.02 -9.96 -12.71
C ALA A 190 9.85 -10.50 -11.88
N PHE A 191 8.75 -10.93 -12.53
CA PHE A 191 7.63 -11.61 -11.86
C PHE A 191 8.08 -12.90 -11.19
N GLU A 192 8.83 -13.75 -11.90
CA GLU A 192 9.38 -14.99 -11.35
C GLU A 192 10.17 -14.72 -10.06
N ARG A 193 11.10 -13.77 -10.11
CA ARG A 193 11.92 -13.39 -8.95
C ARG A 193 11.12 -12.77 -7.80
N CYS A 194 10.11 -11.96 -8.10
CA CYS A 194 9.22 -11.41 -7.07
C CYS A 194 8.35 -12.50 -6.41
N ILE A 195 7.93 -13.51 -7.16
CA ILE A 195 7.19 -14.67 -6.62
C ILE A 195 8.12 -15.53 -5.76
N GLU A 196 9.37 -15.76 -6.17
CA GLU A 196 10.38 -16.39 -5.32
C GLU A 196 10.60 -15.61 -4.01
N GLY A 197 10.62 -14.27 -4.09
CA GLY A 197 10.75 -13.42 -2.90
C GLY A 197 9.54 -13.47 -1.98
N HIS A 198 8.34 -13.50 -2.56
CA HIS A 198 7.09 -13.71 -1.82
C HIS A 198 7.06 -15.08 -1.12
N GLU A 199 7.48 -16.14 -1.81
CA GLU A 199 7.59 -17.48 -1.23
C GLU A 199 8.60 -17.50 -0.08
N SER A 200 9.77 -16.88 -0.28
CA SER A 200 10.81 -16.77 0.76
C SER A 200 10.29 -16.02 2.00
N LEU A 201 9.53 -14.94 1.79
CA LEU A 201 8.87 -14.17 2.85
C LEU A 201 7.81 -15.02 3.60
N HIS A 202 7.01 -15.79 2.87
CA HIS A 202 6.01 -16.69 3.47
C HIS A 202 6.66 -17.77 4.32
N ARG A 203 7.74 -18.41 3.83
CA ARG A 203 8.51 -19.39 4.61
C ARG A 203 9.14 -18.78 5.87
N ALA A 204 9.42 -17.48 5.88
CA ALA A 204 9.87 -16.75 7.06
C ALA A 204 8.75 -16.42 8.06
N GLY A 205 7.50 -16.81 7.75
CA GLY A 205 6.32 -16.66 8.59
C GLY A 205 5.55 -15.34 8.40
N LEU A 206 5.73 -14.65 7.27
CA LEU A 206 5.13 -13.36 6.99
C LEU A 206 4.25 -13.38 5.74
N LEU A 207 3.07 -12.77 5.82
CA LEU A 207 2.18 -12.50 4.69
C LEU A 207 2.30 -11.04 4.29
N HIS A 208 2.41 -10.75 2.98
CA HIS A 208 2.66 -9.39 2.49
C HIS A 208 1.41 -8.51 2.52
N ARG A 209 0.28 -9.00 1.99
CA ARG A 209 -1.03 -8.32 1.98
C ARG A 209 -1.18 -7.04 1.15
N ASP A 210 -0.17 -6.67 0.36
CA ASP A 210 -0.22 -5.45 -0.49
C ASP A 210 0.61 -5.59 -1.77
N ILE A 211 0.55 -6.76 -2.41
CA ILE A 211 1.13 -6.95 -3.74
C ILE A 211 0.42 -5.99 -4.71
N SER A 212 1.21 -5.14 -5.38
CA SER A 212 0.72 -4.13 -6.31
C SER A 212 1.81 -3.72 -7.30
N ILE A 213 1.44 -3.08 -8.41
CA ILE A 213 2.39 -2.60 -9.44
C ILE A 213 3.48 -1.67 -8.91
N ASN A 214 3.27 -1.03 -7.75
CA ASN A 214 4.24 -0.10 -7.14
C ASN A 214 5.12 -0.77 -6.08
N ASN A 215 4.80 -1.99 -5.68
CA ASN A 215 5.52 -2.74 -4.64
C ASN A 215 6.38 -3.88 -5.21
N LEU A 216 6.31 -4.09 -6.53
CA LEU A 216 7.20 -4.98 -7.26
C LEU A 216 8.22 -4.15 -8.02
N MET A 217 9.50 -4.47 -7.82
CA MET A 217 10.62 -3.71 -8.35
C MET A 217 11.46 -4.57 -9.29
N ILE A 218 12.04 -3.93 -10.30
CA ILE A 218 13.01 -4.50 -11.22
C ILE A 218 14.30 -3.67 -11.22
N ASN A 219 15.44 -4.34 -11.26
CA ASN A 219 16.76 -3.79 -11.45
C ASN A 219 17.39 -4.42 -12.70
N GLU A 220 17.45 -3.66 -13.79
CA GLU A 220 18.06 -4.08 -15.06
C GLU A 220 19.47 -3.48 -15.24
N ASP A 221 20.02 -2.87 -14.18
CA ASP A 221 21.36 -2.31 -14.13
C ASP A 221 22.30 -3.33 -13.50
N ASP A 222 23.16 -3.94 -14.31
CA ASP A 222 24.12 -4.97 -13.88
C ASP A 222 25.19 -4.42 -12.93
N ASP A 223 25.45 -3.11 -12.95
CA ASP A 223 26.39 -2.44 -12.05
C ASP A 223 25.74 -2.11 -10.69
N ASN A 224 24.41 -2.22 -10.57
CA ASN A 224 23.68 -1.97 -9.34
C ASN A 224 23.64 -3.25 -8.47
N PRO A 225 24.19 -3.23 -7.23
CA PRO A 225 24.28 -4.41 -6.35
C PRO A 225 22.93 -4.83 -5.73
N SER A 226 21.82 -4.24 -6.16
CA SER A 226 20.47 -4.60 -5.73
C SER A 226 20.01 -5.91 -6.36
N TRP A 227 19.01 -6.56 -5.76
CA TRP A 227 18.38 -7.73 -6.37
C TRP A 227 17.87 -7.42 -7.80
N PRO A 228 18.00 -8.34 -8.78
CA PRO A 228 17.48 -8.15 -10.14
C PRO A 228 15.98 -7.84 -10.19
N ALA A 229 15.22 -8.39 -9.24
CA ALA A 229 13.85 -7.98 -8.96
C ALA A 229 13.49 -8.37 -7.52
N PHE A 230 12.63 -7.57 -6.89
CA PHE A 230 12.34 -7.72 -5.47
C PHE A 230 11.03 -7.06 -5.06
N VAL A 231 10.50 -7.51 -3.92
CA VAL A 231 9.29 -6.98 -3.30
C VAL A 231 9.64 -5.94 -2.23
N ILE A 232 8.82 -4.88 -2.12
CA ILE A 232 8.96 -3.78 -1.14
C ILE A 232 7.65 -3.51 -0.39
N ASP A 233 7.70 -2.65 0.64
CA ASP A 233 6.54 -2.16 1.42
C ASP A 233 5.90 -3.22 2.33
N LEU A 234 6.55 -3.52 3.47
CA LEU A 234 6.02 -4.44 4.49
C LEU A 234 5.09 -3.76 5.51
N ASP A 235 4.65 -2.52 5.27
CA ASP A 235 3.78 -1.74 6.18
C ASP A 235 2.42 -2.40 6.49
N LEU A 236 1.95 -3.30 5.62
CA LEU A 236 0.71 -4.06 5.80
C LEU A 236 0.94 -5.54 6.15
N ALA A 237 2.20 -5.97 6.23
CA ALA A 237 2.55 -7.36 6.46
C ALA A 237 2.16 -7.81 7.87
N ILE A 238 1.87 -9.11 8.02
CA ILE A 238 1.55 -9.72 9.32
C ILE A 238 2.29 -11.05 9.48
N LYS A 239 2.59 -11.40 10.73
CA LYS A 239 3.07 -12.73 11.09
C LYS A 239 1.92 -13.74 11.02
N GLU A 240 2.12 -14.83 10.29
CA GLU A 240 1.10 -15.87 10.05
C GLU A 240 0.69 -16.59 11.35
N SER A 241 1.63 -16.79 12.28
CA SER A 241 1.43 -17.52 13.54
C SER A 241 0.70 -16.75 14.66
N ARG A 242 0.24 -15.51 14.42
CA ARG A 242 -0.42 -14.73 15.48
C ARG A 242 -1.84 -15.26 15.75
N GLU A 243 -2.02 -15.92 16.91
CA GLU A 243 -3.31 -16.41 17.45
C GLU A 243 -4.33 -15.29 17.72
N VAL A 244 -3.87 -14.04 17.83
CA VAL A 244 -4.73 -12.86 18.04
C VAL A 244 -4.87 -12.15 16.71
N ALA A 245 -6.10 -12.11 16.18
CA ALA A 245 -6.46 -11.30 15.03
C ALA A 245 -5.89 -9.88 15.24
N SER A 246 -4.90 -9.50 14.42
CA SER A 246 -4.48 -8.11 14.35
C SER A 246 -5.76 -7.27 14.22
N GLY A 247 -5.87 -6.17 14.96
CA GLY A 247 -7.05 -5.30 14.91
C GLY A 247 -7.42 -4.85 13.48
N ALA A 248 -6.59 -5.12 12.47
CA ALA A 248 -6.97 -5.09 11.06
C ALA A 248 -7.84 -6.29 10.64
N LYS A 249 -9.08 -6.37 11.16
CA LYS A 249 -10.21 -6.97 10.41
C LYS A 249 -10.58 -6.17 9.14
N ALA A 250 -9.85 -5.08 8.87
CA ALA A 250 -10.08 -4.21 7.72
C ALA A 250 -9.54 -4.86 6.44
N LYS A 251 -10.31 -4.74 5.36
CA LYS A 251 -9.91 -5.04 3.96
C LYS A 251 -8.79 -4.08 3.54
N THR A 252 -7.55 -4.38 3.93
CA THR A 252 -6.36 -3.58 3.64
C THR A 252 -5.70 -4.04 2.34
N GLY A 253 -5.06 -3.11 1.64
CA GLY A 253 -4.37 -3.36 0.38
C GLY A 253 -4.81 -2.38 -0.70
N THR A 254 -4.14 -2.44 -1.84
CA THR A 254 -4.50 -1.66 -3.03
C THR A 254 -5.64 -2.35 -3.78
N ARG A 255 -6.84 -1.74 -3.77
CA ARG A 255 -8.12 -2.38 -4.15
C ARG A 255 -8.08 -3.16 -5.47
N ALA A 256 -7.58 -2.54 -6.54
CA ALA A 256 -7.51 -3.16 -7.86
C ALA A 256 -6.73 -4.48 -7.88
N PHE A 257 -5.77 -4.66 -6.96
CA PHE A 257 -4.91 -5.85 -6.88
C PHE A 257 -5.37 -6.83 -5.81
N MET A 258 -6.29 -6.47 -4.91
CA MET A 258 -6.77 -7.38 -3.87
C MET A 258 -7.46 -8.60 -4.48
N ALA A 259 -7.14 -9.78 -3.95
CA ALA A 259 -7.77 -11.04 -4.32
C ALA A 259 -9.29 -11.05 -4.07
N ILE A 260 -10.04 -11.84 -4.84
CA ILE A 260 -11.49 -11.98 -4.73
C ILE A 260 -11.90 -12.42 -3.32
N GLY A 261 -11.25 -13.44 -2.75
CA GLY A 261 -11.53 -13.92 -1.39
C GLY A 261 -11.31 -12.83 -0.34
N ALA A 262 -10.19 -12.11 -0.42
CA ALA A 262 -9.86 -11.00 0.47
C ALA A 262 -10.88 -9.84 0.36
N LEU A 263 -11.39 -9.55 -0.85
CA LEU A 263 -12.45 -8.58 -1.07
C LEU A 263 -13.79 -9.02 -0.45
N LEU A 264 -14.06 -10.32 -0.38
CA LEU A 264 -15.24 -10.91 0.26
C LEU A 264 -15.10 -11.04 1.78
N GLY A 265 -13.92 -10.74 2.33
CA GLY A 265 -13.66 -10.74 3.77
C GLY A 265 -13.09 -12.06 4.30
N GLU A 266 -12.58 -12.91 3.42
CA GLU A 266 -11.80 -14.08 3.83
C GLU A 266 -10.53 -13.66 4.59
N GLN A 267 -10.06 -14.53 5.48
CA GLN A 267 -8.79 -14.32 6.15
C GLN A 267 -7.67 -14.37 5.11
N HIS A 268 -6.88 -13.30 5.06
CA HIS A 268 -5.78 -13.20 4.10
C HIS A 268 -4.79 -14.34 4.30
N SER A 269 -4.35 -14.94 3.20
CA SER A 269 -3.42 -16.07 3.12
C SER A 269 -2.45 -15.83 1.97
N PHE A 270 -1.37 -16.61 1.89
CA PHE A 270 -0.38 -16.48 0.80
C PHE A 270 -1.03 -16.68 -0.59
N MET A 271 -2.09 -17.49 -0.70
CA MET A 271 -2.83 -17.70 -1.96
C MET A 271 -3.47 -16.41 -2.47
N HIS A 272 -3.91 -15.54 -1.56
CA HIS A 272 -4.47 -14.24 -1.93
C HIS A 272 -3.38 -13.31 -2.51
N ASP A 273 -2.17 -13.35 -1.96
CA ASP A 273 -1.04 -12.59 -2.54
C ASP A 273 -0.67 -13.13 -3.95
N LEU A 274 -0.73 -14.45 -4.17
CA LEU A 274 -0.53 -15.05 -5.50
C LEU A 274 -1.61 -14.62 -6.50
N GLU A 275 -2.88 -14.57 -6.09
CA GLU A 275 -3.95 -14.01 -6.95
C GLU A 275 -3.69 -12.52 -7.25
N SER A 276 -3.14 -11.76 -6.29
CA SER A 276 -2.73 -10.37 -6.52
C SER A 276 -1.65 -10.23 -7.61
N PHE A 277 -0.69 -11.15 -7.70
CA PHE A 277 0.29 -11.15 -8.81
C PHE A 277 -0.40 -11.28 -10.18
N PHE A 278 -1.41 -12.15 -10.31
CA PHE A 278 -2.21 -12.25 -11.53
C PHE A 278 -2.88 -10.91 -11.88
N TRP A 279 -3.51 -10.25 -10.91
CA TRP A 279 -4.15 -8.95 -11.13
C TRP A 279 -3.15 -7.84 -11.47
N VAL A 280 -1.92 -7.89 -10.94
CA VAL A 280 -0.84 -6.97 -11.34
C VAL A 280 -0.48 -7.19 -12.82
N LEU A 281 -0.27 -8.43 -13.27
CA LEU A 281 0.05 -8.71 -14.67
C LEU A 281 -1.09 -8.28 -15.61
N PHE A 282 -2.33 -8.65 -15.27
CA PHE A 282 -3.53 -8.24 -16.02
C PHE A 282 -3.63 -6.71 -16.14
N TRP A 283 -3.39 -5.99 -15.04
CA TRP A 283 -3.37 -4.53 -15.04
C TRP A 283 -2.28 -3.96 -15.94
N ILE A 284 -1.06 -4.52 -15.90
CA ILE A 284 0.05 -4.06 -16.72
C ILE A 284 -0.29 -4.20 -18.21
N CYS A 285 -0.83 -5.35 -18.62
CA CYS A 285 -1.19 -5.63 -20.01
C CYS A 285 -2.26 -4.68 -20.56
N ILE A 286 -3.15 -4.17 -19.71
CA ILE A 286 -4.24 -3.25 -20.10
C ILE A 286 -3.78 -1.80 -20.11
N HIS A 287 -3.00 -1.40 -19.11
CA HIS A 287 -2.70 0.01 -18.83
C HIS A 287 -1.36 0.49 -19.36
N TYR A 288 -0.50 -0.38 -19.91
CA TYR A 288 0.83 0.02 -20.35
C TYR A 288 1.12 -0.51 -21.75
N ASN A 289 1.59 0.36 -22.66
CA ASN A 289 1.99 0.01 -24.02
C ASN A 289 3.52 -0.05 -24.14
N GLY A 290 4.15 -0.79 -23.23
CA GLY A 290 5.61 -0.85 -23.12
C GLY A 290 6.19 0.21 -22.16
N PRO A 291 7.53 0.33 -22.11
CA PRO A 291 8.23 1.15 -21.12
C PRO A 291 7.88 2.64 -21.25
N GLY A 292 7.27 3.21 -20.21
CA GLY A 292 6.99 4.64 -20.13
C GLY A 292 5.75 5.12 -20.89
N GLU A 293 5.01 4.22 -21.54
CA GLU A 293 3.75 4.54 -22.23
C GLU A 293 2.55 4.03 -21.43
N ASP A 294 2.00 4.85 -20.53
CA ASP A 294 0.79 4.51 -19.79
C ASP A 294 -0.50 4.98 -20.48
N ARG A 295 -1.57 4.21 -20.30
CA ARG A 295 -2.94 4.56 -20.67
C ARG A 295 -3.90 4.21 -19.55
N VAL A 296 -5.01 4.95 -19.48
CA VAL A 296 -6.07 4.67 -18.51
C VAL A 296 -7.28 4.11 -19.23
N VAL A 297 -7.50 2.80 -19.09
CA VAL A 297 -8.75 2.16 -19.49
C VAL A 297 -9.76 2.32 -18.34
N GLN A 298 -10.76 3.19 -18.55
CA GLN A 298 -11.70 3.61 -17.50
C GLN A 298 -12.45 2.42 -16.85
N GLU A 299 -12.73 1.39 -17.63
CA GLU A 299 -13.38 0.17 -17.15
C GLU A 299 -12.61 -0.52 -16.03
N PHE A 300 -11.29 -0.52 -16.10
CA PHE A 300 -10.42 -1.15 -15.09
C PHE A 300 -9.94 -0.14 -14.05
N ASP A 301 -9.77 1.15 -14.41
CA ASP A 301 -9.44 2.18 -13.42
C ASP A 301 -10.51 2.32 -12.33
N LYS A 302 -11.79 2.08 -12.67
CA LYS A 302 -12.89 2.08 -11.69
C LYS A 302 -12.68 1.09 -10.54
N TRP A 303 -11.88 0.03 -10.73
CA TRP A 303 -11.57 -0.96 -9.70
C TRP A 303 -10.90 -0.36 -8.47
N ASN A 304 -10.25 0.79 -8.61
CA ASN A 304 -9.67 1.52 -7.49
C ASN A 304 -10.71 2.17 -6.57
N TYR A 305 -11.96 2.34 -7.03
CA TYR A 305 -12.94 3.20 -6.37
C TYR A 305 -14.25 2.50 -5.99
N VAL A 306 -14.67 1.50 -6.77
CA VAL A 306 -15.90 0.72 -6.51
C VAL A 306 -15.85 0.02 -5.15
N ASP A 307 -17.03 -0.31 -4.61
CA ASP A 307 -17.11 -1.05 -3.35
C ASP A 307 -16.46 -2.44 -3.47
N THR A 308 -15.97 -2.97 -2.35
CA THR A 308 -15.29 -4.27 -2.29
C THR A 308 -16.16 -5.43 -2.76
N GLY A 309 -17.47 -5.44 -2.46
CA GLY A 309 -18.38 -6.48 -2.94
C GLY A 309 -18.63 -6.40 -4.45
N GLU A 310 -18.80 -5.17 -4.96
CA GLU A 310 -18.93 -4.92 -6.40
C GLU A 310 -17.66 -5.34 -7.15
N LEU A 311 -16.48 -4.96 -6.64
CA LEU A 311 -15.21 -5.34 -7.22
C LEU A 311 -15.00 -6.85 -7.28
N ALA A 312 -15.38 -7.58 -6.22
CA ALA A 312 -15.30 -9.03 -6.20
C ALA A 312 -16.16 -9.65 -7.31
N ASN A 313 -17.35 -9.13 -7.55
CA ASN A 313 -18.23 -9.61 -8.63
C ASN A 313 -17.68 -9.28 -10.02
N LEU A 314 -17.14 -8.08 -10.22
CA LEU A 314 -16.47 -7.70 -11.47
C LEU A 314 -15.30 -8.62 -11.79
N LYS A 315 -14.44 -8.88 -10.80
CA LYS A 315 -13.29 -9.79 -10.94
C LYS A 315 -13.72 -11.22 -11.22
N LYS A 316 -14.75 -11.73 -10.52
CA LYS A 316 -15.32 -13.06 -10.81
C LYS A 316 -15.82 -13.15 -12.25
N GLY A 317 -16.58 -12.15 -12.72
CA GLY A 317 -17.07 -12.11 -14.09
C GLY A 317 -15.95 -12.10 -15.13
N GLN A 318 -14.82 -11.48 -14.80
CA GLN A 318 -13.65 -11.42 -15.69
C GLN A 318 -12.99 -12.79 -15.93
N VAL A 319 -13.05 -13.70 -14.94
CA VAL A 319 -12.33 -14.99 -14.97
C VAL A 319 -13.25 -16.21 -14.94
N SER A 320 -14.58 -16.03 -14.87
CA SER A 320 -15.54 -17.13 -14.77
C SER A 320 -15.73 -17.91 -16.07
N HIS A 321 -15.44 -17.29 -17.22
CA HIS A 321 -15.62 -17.91 -18.53
C HIS A 321 -14.43 -17.58 -19.44
N GLU A 322 -13.80 -18.62 -19.99
CA GLU A 322 -12.59 -18.49 -20.81
C GLU A 322 -12.82 -17.62 -22.06
N GLY A 323 -13.94 -17.83 -22.77
CA GLY A 323 -14.25 -17.06 -23.97
C GLY A 323 -14.43 -15.56 -23.70
N ASP A 324 -14.99 -15.20 -22.54
CA ASP A 324 -15.16 -13.79 -22.15
C ASP A 324 -13.82 -13.18 -21.77
N PHE A 325 -12.98 -13.93 -21.05
CA PHE A 325 -11.63 -13.51 -20.72
C PHE A 325 -10.78 -13.27 -21.98
N ILE A 326 -10.78 -14.21 -22.93
CA ILE A 326 -10.05 -14.07 -24.21
C ILE A 326 -10.56 -12.86 -24.99
N LYS A 327 -11.89 -12.65 -25.04
CA LYS A 327 -12.46 -11.46 -25.66
C LYS A 327 -11.94 -10.18 -25.00
N THR A 328 -11.95 -10.10 -23.67
CA THR A 328 -11.38 -8.96 -22.94
C THR A 328 -9.91 -8.74 -23.27
N VAL A 329 -9.11 -9.82 -23.31
CA VAL A 329 -7.68 -9.76 -23.65
C VAL A 329 -7.49 -9.15 -25.05
N VAL A 330 -8.19 -9.66 -26.06
CA VAL A 330 -8.08 -9.17 -27.44
C VAL A 330 -8.50 -7.70 -27.56
N GLU A 331 -9.57 -7.30 -26.88
CA GLU A 331 -10.14 -5.96 -26.96
C GLU A 331 -9.34 -4.92 -26.15
N ASN A 332 -8.77 -5.30 -25.00
CA ASN A 332 -8.26 -4.37 -24.00
C ASN A 332 -6.77 -4.48 -23.69
N PHE A 333 -6.06 -5.52 -24.13
CA PHE A 333 -4.60 -5.53 -23.97
C PHE A 333 -3.99 -4.52 -24.94
N THR A 334 -2.89 -3.89 -24.53
CA THR A 334 -2.14 -3.02 -25.43
C THR A 334 -1.47 -3.86 -26.52
N SER A 335 -1.22 -3.24 -27.68
CA SER A 335 -0.53 -3.91 -28.79
C SER A 335 0.80 -4.54 -28.37
N TYR A 336 1.49 -3.93 -27.41
CA TYR A 336 2.75 -4.46 -26.90
C TYR A 336 2.60 -5.79 -26.14
N TYR A 337 1.47 -5.99 -25.44
CA TYR A 337 1.20 -7.18 -24.63
C TYR A 337 0.16 -8.12 -25.25
N GLN A 338 -0.23 -7.92 -26.51
CA GLN A 338 -1.05 -8.90 -27.22
C GLN A 338 -0.28 -10.21 -27.39
N PRO A 339 -0.96 -11.38 -27.23
CA PRO A 339 -0.37 -12.70 -27.41
C PRO A 339 0.28 -12.93 -28.78
#